data_AF-A0A955DUG8-F1
#
_entry.id   AF-A0A955DUG8-F1
#
_cell.length_a   1.000
_cell.length_b   1.000
_cell.length_c   1.000
_cell.angle_alpha   90.00
_cell.angle_beta   90.00
_cell.angle_gamma   90.00
#
_symmetry.space_group_name_H-M   'P 1'
#
loop_
_entity.id
_entity.type
_entity.pdbx_description
1 polymer ?
#
loop_
_entity_poly.entity_id
_entity_poly.type
_entity_poly.pdbx_seq_one_letter_code
_entity_poly.pdbx_strand_id
1 'polypeptide(L)'
;AYIDRWAFKSPQPSDFFRTMDDVAGEDLGWFWRGWFQEPWTMDQAVVGVDHADNTVTIRNVGDLVMPTVVEITHRDGRTSRVELPVETWFLTDEWTFEVDGEIRGVRLDPDQAFPDIDDSNDTWPR
;
A
#
# COMPACT_ATOMS: atom_id res chain seq x y z
N ALA A 1 -11.71 23.04 9.56
CA ALA A 1 -12.83 22.14 9.24
C ALA A 1 -13.31 21.35 10.46
N TYR A 2 -12.62 20.28 10.90
CA TYR A 2 -13.05 19.51 12.09
C TYR A 2 -13.04 20.34 13.38
N ILE A 3 -11.92 21.02 13.66
CA ILE A 3 -11.75 21.86 14.85
C ILE A 3 -12.87 22.90 14.94
N ASP A 4 -13.22 23.56 13.82
CA ASP A 4 -14.30 24.55 13.79
C ASP A 4 -15.68 23.94 14.04
N ARG A 5 -15.96 22.74 13.48
CA ARG A 5 -17.25 22.04 13.59
C ARG A 5 -17.53 21.56 15.02
N TRP A 6 -16.48 21.21 15.74
CA TRP A 6 -16.55 20.58 17.08
C TRP A 6 -15.96 21.42 18.20
N ALA A 7 -15.61 22.68 17.94
CA ALA A 7 -15.15 23.62 18.96
C ALA A 7 -16.14 23.67 20.14
N PHE A 8 -15.61 23.51 21.35
CA PHE A 8 -16.36 23.52 22.61
C PHE A 8 -17.44 22.42 22.75
N LYS A 9 -17.37 21.34 21.96
CA LYS A 9 -18.22 20.14 22.07
C LYS A 9 -17.40 18.93 22.54
N SER A 10 -18.08 17.83 22.88
CA SER A 10 -17.46 16.56 23.25
C SER A 10 -17.69 15.50 22.16
N PRO A 11 -16.97 15.58 21.02
CA PRO A 11 -17.14 14.65 19.90
C PRO A 11 -16.75 13.22 20.28
N GLN A 12 -17.39 12.26 19.64
CA GLN A 12 -17.00 10.85 19.67
C GLN A 12 -16.05 10.54 18.49
N PRO A 13 -15.31 9.42 18.51
CA PRO A 13 -14.44 9.05 17.39
C PRO A 13 -15.16 9.00 16.02
N SER A 14 -16.42 8.57 16.01
CA SER A 14 -17.24 8.55 14.79
C SER A 14 -17.55 9.94 14.22
N ASP A 15 -17.56 10.98 15.05
CA ASP A 15 -17.72 12.37 14.60
C ASP A 15 -16.48 12.89 13.86
N PHE A 16 -15.30 12.38 14.24
CA PHE A 16 -14.04 12.66 13.54
C PHE A 16 -14.01 11.97 12.18
N PHE A 17 -14.27 10.67 12.12
CA PHE A 17 -14.30 9.91 10.86
C PHE A 17 -15.26 10.53 9.85
N ARG A 18 -16.51 10.78 10.25
CA ARG A 18 -17.50 11.44 9.38
C ARG A 18 -17.08 12.81 8.89
N THR A 19 -16.34 13.58 9.69
CA THR A 19 -15.88 14.90 9.26
C THR A 19 -14.75 14.79 8.24
N MET A 20 -13.89 13.77 8.36
CA MET A 20 -12.85 13.52 7.36
C MET A 20 -13.47 13.04 6.04
N ASP A 21 -14.40 12.09 6.07
CA ASP A 21 -15.10 11.59 4.88
C ASP A 21 -15.85 12.73 4.15
N ASP A 22 -16.56 13.59 4.89
CA ASP A 22 -17.30 14.74 4.35
C ASP A 22 -16.38 15.80 3.71
N VAL A 23 -15.17 15.99 4.26
CA VAL A 23 -14.20 16.97 3.72
C VAL A 23 -13.41 16.40 2.55
N ALA A 24 -13.04 15.11 2.59
CA ALA A 24 -12.36 14.43 1.50
C ALA A 24 -13.28 14.17 0.31
N GLY A 25 -14.59 14.04 0.55
CA GLY A 25 -15.58 13.74 -0.48
C GLY A 25 -15.59 12.27 -0.91
N GLU A 26 -15.01 11.38 -0.10
CA GLU A 26 -14.85 9.95 -0.37
C GLU A 26 -15.17 9.10 0.88
N ASP A 27 -15.46 7.81 0.67
CA ASP A 27 -15.71 6.86 1.76
C ASP A 27 -14.38 6.26 2.24
N LEU A 28 -13.91 6.70 3.41
CA LEU A 28 -12.70 6.19 4.06
C LEU A 28 -13.02 5.08 5.07
N GLY A 29 -14.21 4.48 5.02
CA GLY A 29 -14.64 3.44 5.96
C GLY A 29 -13.72 2.23 5.97
N TRP A 30 -13.14 1.87 4.82
CA TRP A 30 -12.13 0.80 4.71
C TRP A 30 -10.88 1.12 5.53
N PHE A 31 -10.40 2.37 5.50
CA PHE A 31 -9.23 2.85 6.20
C PHE A 31 -9.49 2.87 7.72
N TRP A 32 -10.58 3.50 8.14
CA TRP A 32 -10.95 3.59 9.55
C TRP A 32 -11.19 2.22 10.18
N ARG A 33 -11.75 1.27 9.41
CA ARG A 33 -11.95 -0.10 9.87
C ARG A 33 -10.63 -0.80 10.14
N GLY A 34 -9.69 -0.77 9.18
CA GLY A 34 -8.39 -1.41 9.32
C GLY A 34 -7.54 -0.82 10.45
N TRP A 35 -7.60 0.49 10.67
CA TRP A 35 -6.76 1.15 11.69
C TRP A 35 -7.35 1.18 13.10
N PHE A 36 -8.67 1.24 13.26
CA PHE A 36 -9.29 1.50 14.57
C PHE A 36 -10.31 0.46 15.03
N GLN A 37 -10.82 -0.38 14.13
CA GLN A 37 -11.93 -1.30 14.45
C GLN A 37 -11.48 -2.76 14.44
N GLU A 38 -10.59 -3.11 13.52
CA GLU A 38 -10.12 -4.48 13.33
C GLU A 38 -8.61 -4.60 13.63
N PRO A 39 -8.13 -5.76 14.10
CA PRO A 39 -6.72 -6.01 14.35
C PRO A 39 -5.98 -6.40 13.06
N TRP A 40 -6.26 -5.72 11.96
CA TRP A 40 -5.66 -6.02 10.66
C TRP A 40 -4.20 -5.58 10.61
N THR A 41 -3.38 -6.40 9.95
CA THR A 41 -1.95 -6.16 9.76
C THR A 41 -1.67 -5.93 8.28
N MET A 42 -0.67 -5.09 8.01
CA MET A 42 -0.12 -4.92 6.67
C MET A 42 0.92 -6.00 6.43
N ASP A 43 0.83 -6.66 5.28
CA ASP A 43 1.78 -7.65 4.79
C ASP A 43 1.69 -7.65 3.25
N GLN A 44 2.74 -7.19 2.58
CA GLN A 44 2.82 -7.12 1.13
C GLN A 44 4.03 -7.88 0.63
N ALA A 45 3.81 -8.76 -0.34
CA ALA A 45 4.84 -9.69 -0.78
C ALA A 45 5.14 -9.57 -2.28
N VAL A 46 6.42 -9.70 -2.64
CA VAL A 46 6.81 -9.99 -4.02
C VAL A 46 6.58 -11.47 -4.28
N VAL A 47 5.57 -11.79 -5.10
CA VAL A 47 5.18 -13.17 -5.39
C VAL A 47 5.91 -13.74 -6.58
N GLY A 48 6.16 -12.92 -7.60
CA GLY A 48 6.75 -13.39 -8.84
C GLY A 48 7.44 -12.30 -9.64
N VAL A 49 8.52 -12.68 -10.30
CA VAL A 49 9.19 -11.88 -11.32
C VAL A 49 9.37 -12.78 -12.53
N ASP A 50 8.74 -12.42 -13.64
CA ASP A 50 8.89 -13.11 -14.92
C ASP A 50 9.84 -12.32 -15.82
N HIS A 51 10.98 -12.90 -16.17
CA HIS A 51 11.96 -12.28 -17.07
C HIS A 51 11.64 -12.43 -18.56
N ALA A 52 10.79 -13.38 -18.94
CA ALA A 52 10.38 -13.55 -20.33
C ALA A 52 9.44 -12.41 -20.75
N ASP A 53 8.50 -12.08 -19.86
CA ASP A 53 7.50 -11.02 -20.07
C ASP A 53 7.87 -9.70 -19.38
N ASN A 54 8.96 -9.66 -18.62
CA ASN A 54 9.38 -8.53 -17.76
C ASN A 54 8.25 -8.02 -16.85
N THR A 55 7.56 -8.95 -16.18
CA THR A 55 6.47 -8.61 -15.27
C THR A 55 6.87 -8.85 -13.81
N VAL A 56 6.30 -8.04 -12.93
CA VAL A 56 6.42 -8.17 -11.48
C VAL A 56 5.04 -8.30 -10.90
N THR A 57 4.84 -9.34 -10.07
CA THR A 57 3.59 -9.62 -9.36
C THR A 57 3.77 -9.36 -7.88
N ILE A 58 2.99 -8.41 -7.37
CA ILE A 58 2.91 -8.07 -5.96
C ILE A 58 1.57 -8.55 -5.42
N ARG A 59 1.58 -9.02 -4.17
CA ARG A 59 0.37 -9.44 -3.47
C ARG A 59 0.24 -8.71 -2.15
N ASN A 60 -0.96 -8.24 -1.86
CA ASN A 60 -1.35 -7.86 -0.52
C ASN A 60 -1.81 -9.11 0.23
N VAL A 61 -0.96 -9.63 1.12
CA VAL A 61 -1.23 -10.83 1.93
C VAL A 61 -2.04 -10.47 3.17
N GLY A 62 -1.79 -9.29 3.74
CA GLY A 62 -2.47 -8.78 4.92
C GLY A 62 -3.83 -8.15 4.60
N ASP A 63 -4.72 -8.14 5.60
CA ASP A 63 -6.05 -7.55 5.47
C ASP A 63 -6.02 -6.01 5.43
N LEU A 64 -4.94 -5.38 5.92
CA LEU A 64 -4.78 -3.93 5.91
C LEU A 64 -4.23 -3.44 4.57
N VAL A 65 -5.13 -2.97 3.70
CA VAL A 65 -4.74 -2.40 2.40
C VAL A 65 -4.03 -1.05 2.59
N MET A 66 -2.86 -0.92 1.97
CA MET A 66 -2.03 0.29 2.00
C MET A 66 -1.39 0.52 0.63
N PRO A 67 -1.09 1.79 0.26
CA PRO A 67 -0.30 2.06 -0.93
C PRO A 67 1.11 1.45 -0.79
N THR A 68 1.69 1.05 -1.91
CA THR A 68 2.99 0.35 -1.93
C THR A 68 3.92 1.05 -2.91
N VAL A 69 5.16 1.30 -2.47
CA VAL A 69 6.22 1.74 -3.38
C VAL A 69 7.07 0.54 -3.72
N VAL A 70 7.17 0.22 -5.01
CA VAL A 70 8.02 -0.85 -5.52
C VAL A 70 9.25 -0.24 -6.18
N GLU A 71 10.43 -0.55 -5.66
CA GLU A 71 11.71 -0.18 -6.27
C GLU A 71 12.26 -1.33 -7.09
N ILE A 72 12.61 -1.03 -8.33
CA ILE A 72 13.15 -2.00 -9.29
C ILE A 72 14.56 -1.57 -9.62
N THR A 73 15.50 -2.47 -9.34
CA THR A 73 16.89 -2.30 -9.76
C THR A 73 17.07 -2.98 -11.12
N HIS A 74 17.53 -2.22 -12.11
CA HIS A 74 17.81 -2.71 -13.47
C HIS A 74 19.24 -3.25 -13.57
N ARG A 75 19.50 -4.13 -14.55
CA ARG A 75 20.86 -4.65 -14.83
C ARG A 75 21.87 -3.58 -15.20
N ASP A 76 21.41 -2.49 -15.81
CA ASP A 76 22.25 -1.35 -16.17
C ASP A 76 22.60 -0.44 -14.98
N GLY A 77 22.12 -0.77 -13.78
CA GLY A 77 22.36 -0.04 -12.54
C GLY A 77 21.38 1.10 -12.27
N ARG A 78 20.41 1.37 -13.15
CA ARG A 78 19.34 2.33 -12.88
C ARG A 78 18.32 1.74 -11.90
N THR A 79 17.65 2.62 -11.17
CA THR A 79 16.53 2.26 -10.30
C THR A 79 15.27 2.98 -10.78
N SER A 80 14.15 2.28 -10.88
CA SER A 80 12.84 2.86 -11.15
C SER A 80 11.90 2.55 -10.00
N ARG A 81 11.03 3.51 -9.65
CA ARG A 81 10.02 3.33 -8.62
C ARG A 81 8.64 3.30 -9.27
N VAL A 82 7.81 2.36 -8.84
CA VAL A 82 6.41 2.23 -9.22
C VAL A 82 5.59 2.40 -7.96
N GLU A 83 4.69 3.38 -7.95
CA GLU A 83 3.77 3.62 -6.85
C GLU A 83 2.45 2.90 -7.17
N LEU A 84 2.09 1.94 -6.33
CA LEU A 84 0.82 1.25 -6.36
C LEU A 84 -0.13 1.97 -5.40
N PRO A 85 -1.14 2.69 -5.92
CA PRO A 85 -2.11 3.37 -5.07
C PRO A 85 -3.01 2.34 -4.38
N VAL A 86 -3.70 2.73 -3.30
CA VAL A 86 -4.46 1.77 -2.47
C VAL A 86 -5.62 1.12 -3.23
N GLU A 87 -6.13 1.81 -4.25
CA GLU A 87 -7.19 1.36 -5.14
C GLU A 87 -6.81 0.09 -5.92
N THR A 88 -5.51 -0.18 -6.09
CA THR A 88 -4.99 -1.43 -6.67
C THR A 88 -5.54 -2.66 -5.93
N TRP A 89 -5.77 -2.55 -4.63
CA TRP A 89 -6.17 -3.66 -3.76
C TRP A 89 -7.70 -3.81 -3.59
N PHE A 90 -8.50 -2.94 -4.21
CA PHE A 90 -9.95 -2.93 -3.96
C PHE A 90 -10.70 -4.09 -4.64
N LEU A 91 -10.16 -4.62 -5.74
CA LEU A 91 -10.80 -5.67 -6.55
C LEU A 91 -9.99 -6.98 -6.58
N THR A 92 -8.72 -6.92 -6.21
CA THR A 92 -7.78 -8.04 -6.30
C THR A 92 -6.72 -7.90 -5.22
N ASP A 93 -6.30 -9.03 -4.67
CA ASP A 93 -5.19 -9.08 -3.72
C ASP A 93 -3.84 -9.19 -4.44
N GLU A 94 -3.85 -9.44 -5.75
CA GLU A 94 -2.66 -9.59 -6.58
C GLU A 94 -2.67 -8.58 -7.73
N TRP A 95 -1.54 -7.92 -7.94
CA TRP A 95 -1.35 -6.97 -9.02
C TRP A 95 -0.06 -7.27 -9.77
N THR A 96 -0.18 -7.42 -11.08
CA THR A 96 0.96 -7.62 -11.99
C THR A 96 1.10 -6.41 -12.89
N PHE A 97 2.33 -5.91 -13.02
CA PHE A 97 2.65 -4.82 -13.93
C PHE A 97 3.92 -5.13 -14.73
N GLU A 98 4.01 -4.52 -15.91
CA GLU A 98 5.16 -4.63 -16.80
C GLU A 98 6.26 -3.65 -16.40
N VAL A 99 7.50 -4.05 -16.64
CA VAL A 99 8.70 -3.28 -16.32
C VAL A 99 9.51 -3.05 -17.58
N ASP A 100 9.85 -1.79 -17.83
CA ASP A 100 10.74 -1.41 -18.92
C ASP A 100 12.20 -1.70 -18.57
N GLY A 101 12.74 -2.83 -19.05
CA GLY A 101 14.15 -3.19 -18.94
C GLY A 101 14.41 -4.50 -18.21
N GLU A 102 15.68 -4.89 -18.15
CA GLU A 102 16.07 -6.14 -17.48
C GLU A 102 16.09 -5.99 -15.96
N ILE A 103 15.17 -6.70 -15.30
CA ILE A 103 15.04 -6.73 -13.85
C ILE A 103 16.24 -7.45 -13.22
N ARG A 104 16.95 -6.76 -12.32
CA ARG A 104 18.01 -7.34 -11.47
C ARG A 104 17.50 -7.65 -10.07
N GLY A 105 16.63 -6.80 -9.53
CA GLY A 105 16.05 -6.97 -8.21
C GLY A 105 14.82 -6.09 -8.03
N VAL A 106 13.97 -6.51 -7.10
CA VAL A 106 12.74 -5.82 -6.71
C VAL A 106 12.73 -5.70 -5.19
N ARG A 107 12.33 -4.55 -4.68
CA ARG A 107 12.17 -4.27 -3.26
C ARG A 107 10.89 -3.50 -3.00
N LEU A 108 10.07 -3.99 -2.08
CA LEU A 108 8.92 -3.27 -1.55
C LEU A 108 9.37 -2.29 -0.46
N ASP A 109 8.66 -1.17 -0.38
CA ASP A 109 8.87 -0.10 0.59
C ASP A 109 10.36 0.20 0.88
N PRO A 110 11.12 0.68 -0.13
CA PRO A 110 12.55 0.91 0.01
C PRO A 110 12.89 1.89 1.13
N ASP A 111 11.97 2.80 1.44
CA ASP A 111 12.13 3.85 2.44
C ASP A 111 11.63 3.44 3.84
N GLN A 112 11.08 2.21 3.98
CA GLN A 112 10.52 1.66 5.22
C GLN A 112 9.51 2.61 5.88
N ALA A 113 8.65 3.20 5.05
CA ALA A 113 7.62 4.14 5.48
C ALA A 113 6.43 3.43 6.14
N PHE A 114 6.25 2.13 5.89
CA PHE A 114 5.09 1.36 6.30
C PHE A 114 5.45 0.23 7.29
N PRO A 115 4.53 -0.10 8.21
CA PRO A 115 4.75 -1.16 9.19
C PRO A 115 4.35 -2.53 8.60
N ASP A 116 5.17 -3.05 7.68
CA ASP A 116 5.02 -4.43 7.22
C ASP A 116 5.42 -5.43 8.31
N ILE A 117 4.61 -6.49 8.49
CA ILE A 117 4.83 -7.52 9.51
C ILE A 117 5.84 -8.59 9.08
N ASP A 118 6.06 -8.79 7.78
CA ASP A 118 6.95 -9.82 7.23
C ASP A 118 7.88 -9.26 6.13
N ASP A 119 8.96 -8.59 6.57
CA ASP A 119 9.98 -8.03 5.68
C ASP A 119 10.77 -9.09 4.88
N SER A 120 10.62 -10.37 5.21
CA SER A 120 11.34 -11.46 4.53
C SER A 120 10.82 -11.72 3.11
N ASN A 121 9.61 -11.23 2.80
CA ASN A 121 8.95 -11.43 1.52
C ASN A 121 8.93 -10.16 0.63
N ASP A 122 9.53 -9.06 1.11
CA ASP A 122 9.60 -7.75 0.45
C ASP A 122 10.60 -7.66 -0.70
N THR A 123 11.52 -8.63 -0.81
CA THR A 123 12.63 -8.55 -1.74
C THR A 123 12.73 -9.76 -2.67
N TRP A 124 13.18 -9.46 -3.88
CA TRP A 124 13.51 -10.45 -4.89
C TRP A 124 14.81 -10.05 -5.61
N PRO A 125 15.74 -10.98 -5.89
CA PRO A 125 15.75 -12.38 -5.47
C PRO A 125 15.97 -12.51 -3.95
N ARG A 126 15.44 -13.58 -3.35
CA ARG A 126 15.60 -13.91 -1.93
C ARG A 126 16.96 -14.48 -1.60
#